data_AF-A0A2A2QEK9-F1
#
_entry.id   AF-A0A2A2QEK9-F1
#
_cell.length_a   1.000
_cell.length_b   1.000
_cell.length_c   1.000
_cell.angle_alpha   90.00
_cell.angle_beta   90.00
_cell.angle_gamma   90.00
#
_symmetry.space_group_name_H-M   'P 1'
#
loop_
_entity.id
_entity.type
_entity.pdbx_description
1 polymer ?
#
loop_
_entity_poly.entity_id
_entity_poly.type
_entity_poly.pdbx_seq_one_letter_code
_entity_poly.pdbx_strand_id
1 'polypeptide(L)'
;MALKENPFRQWMDENKLSASELAGPLGVSVQTIHNWRSAGVPPRRQPYVRDTMARWHVIASRPMNSILVTAGEKQFEQWSEAALVCGKTLVRWATDGLDELAMRRSAQTTSKAISKQVKVPARPVPRHGSEPS
;
A
#
# COMPACT_ATOMS: atom_id res chain seq x y z
N MET A 1 40.69 -3.31 10.96
CA MET A 1 39.60 -2.49 10.40
C MET A 1 38.40 -2.64 11.32
N ALA A 2 37.99 -1.58 12.02
CA ALA A 2 36.78 -1.62 12.83
C ALA A 2 35.58 -1.75 11.88
N LEU A 3 34.87 -2.88 11.94
CA LEU A 3 33.55 -3.00 11.31
C LEU A 3 32.70 -1.87 11.89
N LYS A 4 32.29 -0.90 11.06
CA LYS A 4 31.29 0.10 11.48
C LYS A 4 30.10 -0.69 12.01
N GLU A 5 29.84 -0.59 13.30
CA GLU A 5 28.70 -1.24 13.92
C GLU A 5 27.45 -0.82 13.17
N ASN A 6 26.74 -1.80 12.63
CA ASN A 6 25.48 -1.57 11.95
C ASN A 6 24.35 -1.84 12.94
N PRO A 7 23.83 -0.81 13.64
CA PRO A 7 22.81 -1.00 14.68
C PRO A 7 21.54 -1.64 14.14
N PHE A 8 21.23 -1.45 12.85
CA PHE A 8 20.09 -2.09 12.21
C PHE A 8 20.29 -3.61 12.07
N ARG A 9 21.51 -4.05 11.69
CA ARG A 9 21.84 -5.46 11.61
C ARG A 9 21.79 -6.13 12.99
N GLN A 10 22.42 -5.50 13.99
CA GLN A 10 22.44 -6.03 15.35
C GLN A 10 21.01 -6.19 15.90
N TRP A 11 20.18 -5.17 15.74
CA TRP A 11 18.78 -5.23 16.16
C TRP A 11 17.99 -6.34 15.46
N MET A 12 18.20 -6.56 14.15
CA MET A 12 17.57 -7.68 13.44
C MET A 12 18.01 -9.03 14.01
N ASP A 13 19.30 -9.18 14.34
CA ASP A 13 19.86 -10.42 14.89
C ASP A 13 19.33 -10.71 16.30
N GLU A 14 19.28 -9.70 17.16
CA GLU A 14 18.72 -9.79 18.52
C GLU A 14 17.23 -10.18 18.51
N ASN A 15 16.47 -9.67 17.54
CA ASN A 15 15.04 -9.95 17.40
C ASN A 15 14.74 -11.16 16.49
N LYS A 16 15.78 -11.84 15.97
CA LYS A 16 15.68 -12.99 15.04
C LYS A 16 14.80 -12.71 13.81
N LEU A 17 14.90 -11.51 13.26
CA LEU A 17 14.04 -11.03 12.16
C LEU A 17 14.60 -11.37 10.79
N SER A 18 13.71 -11.84 9.92
CA SER A 18 14.00 -12.00 8.49
C SER A 18 13.78 -10.70 7.71
N ALA A 19 14.42 -10.59 6.54
CA ALA A 19 14.22 -9.45 5.66
C ALA A 19 12.79 -9.37 5.09
N SER A 20 12.11 -10.52 4.95
CA SER A 20 10.71 -10.60 4.51
C SER A 20 9.74 -10.00 5.52
N GLU A 21 9.94 -10.26 6.81
CA GLU A 21 9.06 -9.74 7.87
C GLU A 21 9.14 -8.21 8.00
N LEU A 22 10.28 -7.63 7.65
CA LEU A 22 10.51 -6.19 7.76
C LEU A 22 10.14 -5.39 6.51
N ALA A 23 10.12 -6.03 5.34
CA ALA A 23 9.84 -5.38 4.07
C ALA A 23 8.47 -4.67 4.07
N GLY A 24 7.43 -5.37 4.55
CA GLY A 24 6.08 -4.83 4.66
C GLY A 24 5.98 -3.61 5.59
N PRO A 25 6.32 -3.76 6.88
CA PRO A 25 6.27 -2.66 7.85
C PRO A 25 7.10 -1.44 7.48
N LEU A 26 8.26 -1.62 6.82
CA LEU A 26 9.13 -0.52 6.40
C LEU A 26 8.78 0.05 5.02
N GLY A 27 7.83 -0.55 4.30
CA GLY A 27 7.41 -0.10 2.98
C GLY A 27 8.52 -0.16 1.92
N VAL A 28 9.40 -1.17 2.00
CA VAL A 28 10.53 -1.35 1.08
C VAL A 28 10.65 -2.80 0.60
N SER A 29 11.46 -3.05 -0.43
CA SER A 29 11.69 -4.42 -0.90
C SER A 29 12.59 -5.21 0.06
N VAL A 30 12.44 -6.54 0.05
CA VAL A 30 13.33 -7.47 0.78
C VAL A 30 14.79 -7.23 0.45
N GLN A 31 15.11 -6.99 -0.83
CA GLN A 31 16.46 -6.66 -1.28
C GLN A 31 17.00 -5.38 -0.63
N THR A 32 16.14 -4.37 -0.43
CA THR A 32 16.51 -3.13 0.26
C THR A 32 16.90 -3.40 1.70
N ILE A 33 16.19 -4.29 2.39
CA ILE A 33 16.52 -4.71 3.76
C ILE A 33 17.86 -5.46 3.81
N HIS A 34 18.11 -6.38 2.87
CA HIS A 34 19.43 -7.03 2.76
C HIS A 34 20.57 -6.02 2.53
N ASN A 35 20.35 -5.03 1.67
CA ASN A 35 21.32 -3.97 1.44
C ASN A 35 21.57 -3.14 2.71
N TRP A 36 20.52 -2.77 3.45
CA TRP A 36 20.65 -2.03 4.71
C TRP A 36 21.31 -2.85 5.81
N ARG A 37 21.09 -4.16 5.85
CA ARG A 37 21.75 -5.07 6.79
C ARG A 37 23.25 -5.18 6.55
N SER A 38 23.69 -5.10 5.29
CA SER A 38 25.11 -5.14 4.93
C SER A 38 25.79 -3.78 5.03
N ALA A 39 25.15 -2.72 4.50
CA ALA A 39 25.78 -1.40 4.32
C ALA A 39 25.30 -0.31 5.30
N GLY A 40 24.25 -0.58 6.07
CA GLY A 40 23.61 0.37 6.97
C GLY A 40 22.41 1.10 6.34
N VAL A 41 21.56 1.66 7.21
CA VAL A 41 20.37 2.42 6.80
C VAL A 41 20.79 3.84 6.35
N PRO A 42 20.37 4.29 5.15
CA PRO A 42 20.65 5.63 4.66
C PRO A 42 20.18 6.74 5.63
N PRO A 43 20.92 7.85 5.80
CA PRO A 43 20.60 8.90 6.78
C PRO A 43 19.16 9.40 6.70
N ARG A 44 18.63 9.61 5.49
CA ARG A 44 17.25 10.06 5.26
C ARG A 44 16.17 9.10 5.78
N ARG A 45 16.49 7.81 5.90
CA ARG A 45 15.56 6.76 6.38
C ARG A 45 15.75 6.44 7.87
N GLN A 46 16.86 6.88 8.48
CA GLN A 46 17.17 6.54 9.88
C GLN A 46 16.09 6.95 10.88
N PRO A 47 15.46 8.15 10.82
CA PRO A 47 14.42 8.50 11.79
C PRO A 47 13.24 7.52 11.77
N TYR A 48 12.76 7.18 10.57
CA TYR A 48 11.64 6.26 10.40
C TYR A 48 11.98 4.83 10.80
N VAL A 49 13.18 4.35 10.43
CA VAL A 49 13.63 3.01 10.82
C VAL A 49 13.84 2.91 12.33
N ARG A 50 14.41 3.94 12.97
CA ARG A 50 14.56 3.97 14.43
C ARG A 50 13.22 3.96 15.15
N ASP A 51 12.22 4.73 14.68
CA ASP A 51 10.86 4.68 15.24
C ASP A 51 10.24 3.28 15.09
N THR A 52 10.41 2.66 13.92
CA THR A 52 9.94 1.29 13.66
C THR A 52 10.60 0.28 14.60
N MET A 53 11.93 0.39 14.81
CA MET A 53 12.67 -0.47 15.74
C MET A 53 12.18 -0.30 17.18
N ALA A 54 11.96 0.93 17.64
CA ALA A 54 11.46 1.23 18.98
C ALA A 54 10.05 0.68 19.21
N ARG A 55 9.21 0.68 18.16
CA ARG A 55 7.81 0.25 18.23
C ARG A 55 7.59 -1.18 17.74
N TRP A 56 8.66 -1.93 17.49
CA TRP A 56 8.57 -3.24 16.85
C TRP A 56 7.67 -4.22 17.58
N HIS A 57 7.68 -4.22 18.92
CA HIS A 57 6.79 -5.06 19.73
C HIS A 57 5.30 -4.83 19.41
N VAL A 58 4.90 -3.58 19.12
CA VAL A 58 3.52 -3.23 18.72
C VAL A 58 3.23 -3.62 17.27
N ILE A 59 4.25 -3.62 16.42
CA ILE A 59 4.13 -3.93 14.99
C ILE A 59 4.08 -5.44 14.78
N ALA A 60 4.95 -6.19 15.46
CA ALA A 60 5.05 -7.64 15.37
C ALA A 60 3.85 -8.36 16.01
N SER A 61 3.22 -7.76 17.02
CA SER A 61 2.01 -8.30 17.64
C SER A 61 0.74 -8.09 16.79
N ARG A 62 0.84 -7.37 15.67
CA ARG A 62 -0.30 -7.13 14.78
C ARG A 62 -0.47 -8.31 13.81
N PRO A 63 -1.71 -8.80 13.61
CA PRO A 63 -1.95 -9.71 12.50
C PRO A 63 -1.58 -9.02 11.18
N MET A 64 -0.90 -9.76 10.29
CA MET A 64 -0.28 -9.28 9.03
C MET A 64 -1.20 -8.45 8.12
N ASN A 65 -2.53 -8.52 8.33
CA ASN A 65 -3.55 -7.82 7.55
C ASN A 65 -4.40 -6.88 8.43
N SER A 66 -3.77 -6.11 9.32
CA SER A 66 -4.48 -5.12 10.14
C SER A 66 -4.18 -3.68 9.70
N ILE A 67 -5.25 -2.90 9.54
CA ILE A 67 -5.19 -1.47 9.29
C ILE A 67 -5.45 -0.77 10.62
N LEU A 68 -4.52 0.06 11.08
CA LEU A 68 -4.76 0.95 12.20
C LEU A 68 -5.24 2.30 11.68
N VAL A 69 -6.48 2.66 12.03
CA VAL A 69 -7.04 3.98 11.78
C VAL A 69 -7.07 4.74 13.10
N THR A 70 -6.42 5.90 13.15
CA THR A 70 -6.46 6.80 14.30
C THR A 70 -7.43 7.94 14.04
N ALA A 71 -8.39 8.15 14.93
CA ALA A 71 -9.36 9.23 14.86
C ALA A 71 -9.47 9.93 16.22
N GLY A 72 -9.80 11.22 16.22
CA GLY A 72 -10.18 11.91 17.45
C GLY A 72 -11.53 11.39 17.97
N GLU A 73 -11.79 11.57 19.27
CA GLU A 73 -12.99 11.06 19.97
C GLU A 73 -14.29 11.38 19.22
N LYS A 74 -14.52 12.66 18.90
CA LYS A 74 -15.71 13.11 18.16
C LYS A 74 -15.87 12.46 16.79
N GLN A 75 -14.77 12.21 16.08
CA GLN A 75 -14.81 11.57 14.77
C GLN A 75 -15.10 10.07 14.90
N PHE A 76 -14.53 9.43 15.93
CA PHE A 76 -14.80 8.04 16.23
C PHE A 76 -16.27 7.81 16.62
N GLU A 77 -16.85 8.72 17.41
CA GLU A 77 -18.28 8.71 17.74
C GLU A 77 -19.14 8.84 16.49
N GLN A 78 -18.84 9.80 15.61
CA GLN A 78 -19.57 9.98 14.35
C GLN A 78 -19.55 8.71 13.48
N TRP A 79 -18.42 8.02 13.39
CA TRP A 79 -18.35 6.74 12.66
C TRP A 79 -19.16 5.65 13.34
N SER A 80 -19.12 5.60 14.66
CA SER A 80 -19.88 4.63 15.45
C SER A 80 -21.39 4.84 15.29
N GLU A 81 -21.86 6.08 15.36
CA GLU A 81 -23.26 6.43 15.09
C GLU A 81 -23.67 6.10 13.67
N ALA A 82 -22.85 6.44 12.67
CA ALA A 82 -23.13 6.11 11.27
C ALA A 82 -23.25 4.60 11.05
N ALA A 83 -22.38 3.80 11.67
CA ALA A 83 -22.46 2.34 11.61
C ALA A 83 -23.76 1.82 12.24
N LEU A 84 -24.15 2.36 13.41
CA LEU A 84 -25.38 1.98 14.11
C LEU A 84 -26.64 2.33 13.31
N VAL A 85 -26.68 3.50 12.67
CA VAL A 85 -27.79 3.91 11.78
C VAL A 85 -27.95 2.90 10.63
N CYS A 86 -26.85 2.33 10.14
CA CYS A 86 -26.87 1.26 9.14
C CYS A 86 -27.14 -0.14 9.70
N GLY A 87 -27.39 -0.29 11.01
CA GLY A 87 -27.60 -1.58 11.67
C GLY A 87 -26.35 -2.46 11.71
N LYS A 88 -25.15 -1.86 11.65
CA LYS A 88 -23.87 -2.56 11.57
C LYS A 88 -22.99 -2.21 12.76
N THR A 89 -22.06 -3.09 13.09
CA THR A 89 -20.93 -2.73 13.94
C THR A 89 -19.97 -1.82 13.17
N LEU A 90 -19.21 -0.98 13.89
CA LEU A 90 -18.20 -0.12 13.28
C LEU A 90 -17.20 -0.92 12.40
N VAL A 91 -16.80 -2.10 12.87
CA VAL A 91 -15.91 -3.00 12.11
C VAL A 91 -16.56 -3.41 10.79
N ARG A 92 -17.82 -3.89 10.82
CA ARG A 92 -18.51 -4.33 9.61
C ARG A 92 -18.72 -3.18 8.63
N TRP A 93 -19.09 -2.00 9.14
CA TRP A 93 -19.26 -0.81 8.34
C TRP A 93 -17.97 -0.38 7.65
N ALA A 94 -16.83 -0.39 8.37
CA ALA A 94 -15.53 -0.08 7.80
C ALA A 94 -15.09 -1.11 6.73
N THR A 95 -15.30 -2.41 6.97
CA THR A 95 -15.00 -3.46 5.98
C THR A 95 -15.81 -3.27 4.70
N ASP A 96 -17.13 -3.07 4.81
CA ASP A 96 -17.98 -2.86 3.63
C ASP A 96 -17.54 -1.61 2.85
N GLY A 97 -17.17 -0.52 3.53
CA GLY A 97 -16.65 0.68 2.88
C GLY A 97 -15.33 0.46 2.15
N LEU A 98 -14.42 -0.35 2.71
CA LEU A 98 -13.17 -0.73 2.06
C LEU A 98 -13.41 -1.63 0.85
N ASP A 99 -14.33 -2.59 0.94
CA ASP A 99 -14.71 -3.46 -0.16
C ASP A 99 -15.34 -2.68 -1.32
N GLU A 100 -16.25 -1.74 -1.01
CA GLU A 100 -16.83 -0.85 -2.02
C GLU A 100 -15.76 0.00 -2.73
N LEU A 101 -14.82 0.58 -1.97
CA LEU A 101 -13.73 1.36 -2.55
C LEU A 101 -12.80 0.49 -3.41
N ALA A 102 -12.52 -0.74 -3.00
CA ALA A 102 -11.75 -1.70 -3.77
C ALA A 102 -12.46 -2.04 -5.09
N MET A 103 -13.76 -2.32 -5.06
CA MET A 103 -14.58 -2.59 -6.25
C MET A 103 -14.63 -1.37 -7.20
N ARG A 104 -14.79 -0.15 -6.67
CA ARG A 104 -14.80 1.08 -7.50
C ARG A 104 -13.45 1.30 -8.19
N ARG A 105 -12.34 1.08 -7.48
CA ARG A 105 -10.98 1.23 -8.05
C ARG A 105 -10.66 0.16 -9.08
N SER A 106 -11.07 -1.09 -8.86
CA SER A 106 -10.88 -2.16 -9.84
C SER A 106 -11.68 -1.90 -11.12
N ALA A 107 -12.93 -1.43 -11.00
CA ALA A 107 -13.77 -1.04 -12.13
C ALA A 107 -13.21 0.15 -12.92
N GLN A 108 -12.62 1.15 -12.24
CA GLN A 108 -11.93 2.26 -12.93
C GLN A 108 -10.67 1.79 -13.67
N THR A 109 -9.94 0.83 -13.10
CA THR A 109 -8.71 0.30 -13.70
C THR A 109 -9.02 -0.52 -14.95
N THR A 110 -10.07 -1.35 -14.92
CA THR A 110 -10.53 -2.11 -16.09
C THR A 110 -11.10 -1.18 -17.17
N SER A 111 -11.88 -0.16 -16.81
CA SER A 111 -12.38 0.85 -17.76
C SER A 111 -11.25 1.56 -18.51
N LYS A 112 -10.21 1.99 -17.79
CA LYS A 112 -9.04 2.67 -18.38
C LYS A 112 -8.20 1.74 -19.26
N ALA A 113 -8.15 0.44 -18.95
CA ALA A 113 -7.51 -0.58 -19.78
C ALA A 113 -8.29 -0.85 -21.08
N ILE A 114 -9.62 -0.91 -21.00
CA ILE A 114 -10.50 -1.12 -22.17
C ILE A 114 -10.50 0.11 -23.10
N SER A 115 -10.54 1.33 -22.55
CA SER A 115 -10.43 2.56 -23.36
C SER A 115 -9.11 2.68 -24.13
N LYS A 116 -8.02 2.05 -23.66
CA LYS A 116 -6.75 2.02 -24.42
C LYS A 116 -6.77 1.01 -25.58
N GLN A 117 -7.66 0.01 -25.55
CA GLN A 117 -7.74 -1.02 -26.59
C GLN A 117 -8.74 -0.69 -27.70
N VAL A 118 -9.73 0.20 -27.47
CA VAL A 118 -10.66 0.66 -28.51
C VAL A 118 -10.05 1.85 -29.27
N LYS A 119 -9.00 1.61 -30.05
CA LYS A 119 -8.62 2.50 -31.16
C LYS A 119 -9.10 1.83 -32.45
N VAL A 120 -10.35 2.08 -32.82
CA VAL A 120 -10.94 1.56 -34.07
C VAL A 120 -10.12 2.11 -35.25
N PRO A 121 -9.52 1.27 -36.11
CA PRO A 121 -8.85 1.76 -37.30
C PRO A 121 -9.89 2.34 -38.27
N ALA A 122 -9.64 3.56 -38.75
CA ALA A 122 -10.51 4.23 -39.70
C ALA A 122 -10.67 3.40 -40.97
N ARG A 123 -11.92 3.12 -41.35
CA ARG A 123 -12.28 2.41 -42.58
C ARG A 123 -11.87 3.28 -43.78
N PRO A 124 -11.15 2.76 -44.80
CA PRO A 124 -10.84 3.53 -46.00
C PRO A 124 -12.12 3.82 -46.78
N VAL A 125 -12.32 5.08 -47.17
CA VAL A 125 -13.41 5.50 -48.07
C VAL A 125 -13.03 5.12 -49.51
N PRO A 126 -13.89 4.45 -50.30
CA PRO A 126 -13.59 4.15 -51.70
C PRO A 126 -13.61 5.42 -52.55
N ARG A 127 -12.54 5.68 -53.32
CA ARG A 127 -12.53 6.70 -54.38
C ARG A 127 -13.29 6.15 -55.59
N HIS A 128 -14.54 6.57 -55.77
CA HIS A 128 -15.19 6.49 -57.07
C HIS A 128 -15.04 7.83 -57.79
N GLY A 129 -14.25 7.82 -58.86
CA GLY A 129 -14.34 8.84 -59.89
C GLY A 129 -15.61 8.64 -60.71
N SER A 130 -16.14 9.74 -61.23
CA SER A 130 -16.83 9.89 -62.51
C SER A 130 -17.21 11.37 -62.67
N GLU A 131 -16.43 12.10 -63.46
CA GLU A 131 -16.92 13.23 -64.27
C GLU A 131 -17.76 12.62 -65.42
N PRO A 132 -18.77 13.33 -65.97
CA PRO A 132 -18.46 14.26 -67.06
C PRO A 132 -19.43 15.46 -67.24
N SER A 133 -19.00 16.41 -68.09
CA SER A 133 -19.89 17.27 -68.91
C SER A 133 -20.19 16.60 -70.24
#